data_AF-A0A4Q3D6V9-F1
#
_entry.id   AF-A0A4Q3D6V9-F1
#
_cell.length_a   1.000
_cell.length_b   1.000
_cell.length_c   1.000
_cell.angle_alpha   90.00
_cell.angle_beta   90.00
_cell.angle_gamma   90.00
#
_symmetry.space_group_name_H-M   'P 1'
#
loop_
_entity.id
_entity.type
_entity.pdbx_description
1 polymer ?
#
loop_
_entity_poly.entity_id
_entity_poly.type
_entity_poly.pdbx_seq_one_letter_code
_entity_poly.pdbx_strand_id
1 'polypeptide(L)' 'MIQVDRDGAIATITISRPGTRNALPIAGWLALADAARAIGESDARCVLLQSDVPLVFSAGADIGEFAAFTT' A
#
# COMPACT_ATOMS: atom_id res chain seq x y z
N MET A 1 -2.63 -7.28 -0.66
CA MET A 1 -1.61 -6.26 -0.94
C MET A 1 -1.85 -5.02 -0.12
N ILE A 2 -2.81 -4.16 -0.45
CA ILE A 2 -3.15 -3.01 0.40
C ILE A 2 -4.37 -3.39 1.23
N GLN A 3 -4.26 -3.29 2.55
CA GLN A 3 -5.36 -3.53 3.48
C GLN A 3 -5.59 -2.26 4.30
N VAL A 4 -6.84 -1.95 4.63
CA VAL A 4 -7.21 -0.79 5.45
C VAL A 4 -8.00 -1.29 6.64
N ASP A 5 -7.61 -0.82 7.82
CA ASP A 5 -8.31 -1.01 9.08
C ASP A 5 -8.52 0.35 9.77
N ARG A 6 -9.47 0.43 10.71
CA ARG A 6 -9.74 1.67 11.46
C ARG A 6 -9.99 1.39 12.94
N ASP A 7 -9.35 2.20 13.77
CA ASP A 7 -9.59 2.30 15.20
C ASP A 7 -9.83 3.77 15.57
N GLY A 8 -11.10 4.12 15.72
CA GLY A 8 -11.55 5.49 15.96
C GLY A 8 -10.99 6.47 14.93
N ALA A 9 -10.18 7.42 15.41
CA ALA A 9 -9.58 8.47 14.59
C ALA A 9 -8.31 8.04 13.82
N ILE A 10 -7.84 6.80 13.98
CA ILE A 10 -6.63 6.28 13.35
C ILE A 10 -7.05 5.31 12.25
N ALA A 11 -6.62 5.59 11.01
CA ALA A 11 -6.70 4.63 9.91
C ALA A 11 -5.34 3.94 9.71
N THR A 12 -5.34 2.64 9.57
CA THR A 12 -4.12 1.84 9.34
C THR A 12 -4.15 1.27 7.94
N ILE A 13 -3.17 1.62 7.11
CA ILE A 13 -2.91 1.00 5.82
C ILE A 13 -1.76 0.00 5.99
N THR A 14 -2.01 -1.26 5.66
CA THR A 14 -0.99 -2.32 5.70
C THR A 14 -0.61 -2.76 4.28
N ILE A 15 0.69 -2.75 3.98
CA ILE A 15 1.26 -3.33 2.77
C ILE A 15 1.63 -4.80 3.06
N SER A 16 1.02 -5.71 2.31
CA SER A 16 1.10 -7.16 2.45
C SER A 16 1.31 -7.86 1.10
N ARG A 17 2.58 -7.98 0.72
CA ARG A 17 3.08 -8.74 -0.44
C ARG A 17 4.47 -9.32 -0.12
N PRO A 18 4.55 -10.33 0.76
CA PRO A 18 5.81 -10.88 1.25
C PRO A 18 6.71 -11.44 0.15
N GLY A 19 6.11 -12.06 -0.89
CA GLY A 19 6.85 -12.71 -1.98
C GLY A 19 7.77 -11.78 -2.79
N THR A 20 7.61 -10.46 -2.67
CA THR A 20 8.42 -9.46 -3.39
C THR A 20 8.92 -8.34 -2.48
N ARG A 21 9.04 -8.59 -1.17
CA ARG A 21 9.44 -7.56 -0.19
C ARG A 21 8.59 -6.30 -0.31
N ASN A 22 7.28 -6.47 -0.51
CA ASN A 22 6.34 -5.36 -0.68
C ASN A 22 6.66 -4.43 -1.86
N ALA A 23 7.28 -4.94 -2.94
CA ALA A 23 7.35 -4.20 -4.19
C ALA A 23 5.92 -3.95 -4.72
N LEU A 24 5.62 -2.70 -5.10
CA LEU A 24 4.30 -2.27 -5.53
C LEU A 24 4.24 -2.21 -7.07
N PRO A 25 3.44 -3.08 -7.72
CA PRO A 25 3.04 -2.91 -9.11
C PRO A 25 2.14 -1.68 -9.27
N ILE A 26 1.83 -1.30 -10.51
CA ILE A 26 0.89 -0.20 -10.83
C ILE A 26 -0.45 -0.41 -10.09
N ALA A 27 -1.01 -1.63 -10.13
CA ALA A 27 -2.24 -1.93 -9.42
C ALA A 27 -2.13 -1.70 -7.90
N GLY A 28 -0.94 -1.93 -7.33
CA GLY A 28 -0.64 -1.66 -5.93
C GLY A 28 -0.58 -0.17 -5.59
N TRP A 29 0.06 0.62 -6.45
CA TRP A 29 0.09 2.08 -6.32
C TRP A 29 -1.31 2.69 -6.43
N LEU A 30 -2.13 2.22 -7.36
CA LEU A 30 -3.52 2.65 -7.50
C LEU A 30 -4.34 2.31 -6.25
N ALA A 31 -4.24 1.07 -5.75
CA ALA A 31 -4.95 0.66 -4.54
C ALA A 31 -4.53 1.49 -3.30
N LEU A 32 -3.24 1.84 -3.18
CA LEU A 32 -2.75 2.70 -2.11
C LEU A 32 -3.31 4.13 -2.23
N ALA A 33 -3.36 4.68 -3.45
CA ALA A 33 -3.94 6.00 -3.72
C ALA A 33 -5.45 6.03 -3.41
N ASP A 34 -6.18 4.99 -3.77
CA ASP A 34 -7.61 4.86 -3.49
C ASP A 34 -7.90 4.75 -1.99
N ALA A 35 -7.10 3.96 -1.27
CA ALA A 35 -7.17 3.88 0.19
C ALA A 35 -6.90 5.25 0.85
N ALA A 36 -5.83 5.93 0.41
CA ALA A 36 -5.48 7.25 0.95
C ALA A 36 -6.57 8.29 0.70
N ARG A 37 -7.21 8.28 -0.48
CA ARG A 37 -8.32 9.17 -0.82
C ARG A 37 -9.55 8.91 0.06
N ALA A 38 -9.96 7.64 0.18
CA ALA A 38 -11.09 7.26 1.02
C ALA A 38 -10.87 7.64 2.50
N ILE A 39 -9.63 7.54 2.99
CA ILE A 39 -9.27 8.01 4.34
C ILE A 39 -9.31 9.54 4.42
N GLY A 40 -8.83 10.26 3.40
CA GLY A 40 -8.89 11.73 3.37
C GLY A 40 -10.30 12.31 3.34
N GLU A 41 -11.27 11.55 2.84
CA GLU A 41 -12.70 11.91 2.81
C GLU A 41 -13.45 11.56 4.11
N SER A 42 -12.76 10.94 5.07
CA SER A 42 -13.33 10.51 6.35
C SER A 42 -12.97 11.44 7.51
N ASP A 43 -13.38 11.08 8.72
CA ASP A 43 -13.04 11.76 9.98
C ASP A 43 -11.69 11.31 10.60
N ALA A 44 -10.86 10.57 9.85
CA ALA A 44 -9.52 10.17 10.31
C ALA A 44 -8.68 11.39 10.66
N ARG A 45 -7.93 11.29 11.75
CA ARG A 45 -6.98 12.32 12.21
C ARG A 45 -5.53 11.88 12.06
N CYS A 46 -5.29 10.58 11.95
CA CYS A 46 -3.97 10.00 11.77
C CYS A 46 -4.04 8.83 10.80
N VAL A 47 -2.99 8.65 10.00
CA VAL A 47 -2.82 7.49 9.12
C VAL A 47 -1.53 6.78 9.50
N LEU A 48 -1.63 5.52 9.90
CA LEU A 48 -0.49 4.63 10.06
C LEU A 48 -0.31 3.85 8.76
N LEU A 49 0.82 4.04 8.08
CA LEU A 49 1.22 3.20 6.97
C LEU A 49 2.28 2.22 7.46
N GLN A 50 1.98 0.93 7.38
CA GLN A 50 2.84 -0.14 7.91
C GLN A 50 2.98 -1.31 6.93
N SER A 51 3.88 -2.22 7.27
CA SER A 51 4.07 -3.50 6.59
C SER A 51 3.79 -4.63 7.57
N ASP A 52 3.19 -5.73 7.08
CA ASP A 52 3.07 -6.99 7.83
C ASP A 52 4.26 -7.94 7.59
N VAL A 53 5.23 -7.54 6.77
CA VAL A 53 6.40 -8.34 6.42
C VAL A 53 7.54 -8.03 7.40
N PRO A 54 8.07 -9.03 8.14
CA PRO A 54 9.16 -8.81 9.09
C PRO A 54 10.39 -8.18 8.43
N LEU A 55 10.95 -7.15 9.08
CA LEU A 55 12.17 -6.43 8.67
C LEU A 55 12.08 -5.71 7.30
N VAL A 56 10.90 -5.65 6.68
CA VAL A 56 10.72 -5.06 5.35
C VAL A 56 9.54 -4.10 5.40
N PHE A 57 9.75 -2.85 5.00
CA PHE A 57 8.65 -1.93 4.74
C PHE A 57 8.13 -2.09 3.30
N SER A 58 8.92 -1.65 2.31
CA SER A 58 8.66 -1.82 0.88
C SER A 58 9.96 -1.72 0.08
N ALA A 59 10.08 -2.56 -0.95
CA ALA A 59 11.15 -2.48 -1.94
C ALA A 59 10.92 -1.42 -3.03
N GLY A 60 9.85 -0.62 -2.94
CA GLY A 60 9.51 0.42 -3.92
C GLY A 60 8.64 -0.09 -5.07
N ALA A 61 8.82 0.45 -6.28
CA ALA A 61 8.07 0.03 -7.45
C ALA A 61 8.48 -1.39 -7.93
N ASP A 62 7.51 -2.17 -8.39
CA ASP A 62 7.78 -3.47 -9.01
C ASP A 62 8.24 -3.29 -10.47
N ILE A 63 9.55 -3.07 -10.64
CA ILE A 63 10.17 -2.94 -11.96
C ILE A 63 10.04 -4.20 -12.83
N GLY A 64 9.64 -5.35 -12.25
CA GLY A 64 9.33 -6.56 -13.00
C GLY A 64 8.18 -6.36 -13.99
N GLU A 65 7.26 -5.43 -13.73
CA GLU A 65 6.16 -5.11 -14.66
C GLU A 65 6.65 -4.47 -15.97
N PHE A 66 7.84 -3.87 -15.97
CA PHE A 66 8.35 -3.16 -17.14
C PHE A 66 8.57 -4.08 -18.33
N ALA A 67 8.87 -5.36 -18.08
CA ALA A 67 9.01 -6.38 -19.13
C ALA A 67 7.71 -6.63 -19.91
N ALA A 68 6.55 -6.31 -19.33
CA ALA A 68 5.24 -6.43 -20.00
C ALA A 68 4.83 -5.15 -20.75
N PHE A 69 5.55 -4.04 -20.57
CA PHE A 69 5.28 -2.81 -21.30
C PHE A 69 5.81 -2.97 -22.73
N THR A 70 4.92 -2.87 -23.70
CA THR A 70 5.27 -2.88 -25.12
C THR A 70 5.10 -1.47 -25.68
N THR A 71 5.95 -1.12 -26.64
CA THR A 71 5.93 0.16 -27.35
C THR A 71 5.00 0.12 -28.54
#